data_AF-A0A537T6T2-F1
#
_entry.id   AF-A0A537T6T2-F1
#
_cell.length_a   1.000
_cell.length_b   1.000
_cell.length_c   1.000
_cell.angle_alpha   90.00
_cell.angle_beta   90.00
_cell.angle_gamma   90.00
#
_symmetry.space_group_name_H-M   'P 1'
#
loop_
_entity.id
_entity.type
_entity.pdbx_description
1 polymer ?
#
loop_
_entity_poly.entity_id
_entity_poly.type
_entity_poly.pdbx_seq_one_letter_code
_entity_poly.pdbx_strand_id
1 'polypeptide(L)' 'MLDLGTSFLASVARDPEALAIVGDGDVRLTYSAWYKIISALVTSFDEIGLAPGDHLVTVLQNRWEAATIHWACQFAGIII' A
#
# COMPACT_ATOMS: atom_id res chain seq x y z
N MET A 1 -16.41 -7.56 9.41
CA MET A 1 -16.33 -7.11 8.01
C MET A 1 -14.86 -7.16 7.62
N LEU A 2 -14.49 -7.83 6.53
CA LEU A 2 -13.12 -7.86 6.06
C LEU A 2 -12.92 -6.62 5.18
N ASP A 3 -12.18 -5.63 5.66
CA ASP A 3 -11.67 -4.55 4.80
C ASP A 3 -10.38 -5.00 4.11
N LEU A 4 -10.06 -4.33 3.00
CA LEU A 4 -8.86 -4.65 2.22
C LEU A 4 -7.59 -4.56 3.09
N GLY A 5 -7.42 -3.49 3.87
CA GLY A 5 -6.24 -3.27 4.72
C GLY A 5 -5.98 -4.43 5.70
N THR A 6 -7.03 -4.90 6.38
CA THR A 6 -6.96 -6.06 7.27
C THR A 6 -6.55 -7.34 6.54
N SER A 7 -7.03 -7.55 5.31
CA SER A 7 -6.64 -8.72 4.50
C SER A 7 -5.16 -8.70 4.11
N PHE A 8 -4.59 -7.52 3.88
CA PHE A 8 -3.16 -7.36 3.61
C PHE A 8 -2.33 -7.65 4.86
N LEU A 9 -2.71 -7.11 6.02
CA LEU A 9 -2.03 -7.39 7.29
C LEU A 9 -2.05 -8.88 7.63
N ALA A 10 -3.16 -9.57 7.36
CA ALA A 10 -3.24 -11.01 7.50
C ALA A 10 -2.23 -11.75 6.60
N SER A 11 -1.98 -11.25 5.39
CA SER A 11 -0.97 -11.81 4.48
C SER A 11 0.45 -11.58 4.99
N VAL A 12 0.76 -10.37 5.47
CA VAL A 12 2.06 -10.04 6.09
C VAL A 12 2.31 -10.90 7.32
N ALA A 13 1.30 -11.08 8.19
CA ALA A 13 1.41 -11.88 9.40
C ALA A 13 1.58 -13.38 9.12
N ARG A 14 0.97 -13.87 8.03
CA ARG A 14 1.02 -15.29 7.66
C ARG A 14 2.40 -15.70 7.12
N ASP A 15 2.95 -14.93 6.19
CA ASP A 15 4.27 -15.19 5.60
C ASP A 15 4.93 -13.88 5.15
N PRO A 16 5.70 -13.21 6.04
CA PRO A 16 6.26 -11.90 5.77
C PRO A 16 7.32 -11.90 4.66
N GLU A 17 8.00 -13.03 4.45
CA GLU A 17 9.12 -13.15 3.50
C GLU A 17 8.67 -13.69 2.13
N ALA A 18 7.40 -14.09 1.99
CA ALA A 18 6.83 -14.39 0.68
C ALA A 18 6.83 -13.15 -0.22
N LEU A 19 7.14 -13.36 -1.51
CA LEU A 19 7.09 -12.30 -2.53
C LEU A 19 5.64 -11.84 -2.74
N ALA A 20 5.41 -10.55 -2.52
CA ALA A 20 4.13 -9.88 -2.75
C ALA A 20 4.09 -9.16 -4.10
N ILE A 21 5.22 -8.59 -4.51
CA ILE A 21 5.37 -7.87 -5.78
C ILE A 21 6.55 -8.43 -6.55
N VAL A 22 6.30 -8.71 -7.83
CA VAL A 22 7.32 -8.94 -8.85
C VAL A 22 6.99 -7.99 -9.99
N GLY A 23 7.73 -6.88 -10.06
CA GLY A 23 7.52 -5.83 -11.05
C GLY A 23 8.54 -5.88 -12.19
N ASP A 24 8.53 -4.83 -13.02
CA ASP A 24 9.52 -4.67 -14.07
C ASP A 24 10.94 -4.49 -13.52
N GLY A 25 11.93 -4.98 -14.27
CA GLY A 25 13.34 -4.93 -13.88
C GLY A 25 13.64 -5.78 -12.65
N ASP A 26 14.33 -5.20 -11.67
CA ASP A 26 14.82 -5.89 -10.48
C ASP A 26 13.87 -5.77 -9.27
N VAL A 27 12.67 -5.20 -9.46
CA VAL A 27 11.73 -4.99 -8.34
C VAL A 27 11.12 -6.31 -7.88
N ARG A 28 11.58 -6.77 -6.73
CA ARG A 28 11.02 -7.91 -6.00
C ARG A 28 10.85 -7.52 -4.55
N LEU A 29 9.61 -7.43 -4.09
CA LEU A 29 9.30 -7.04 -2.71
C LEU A 29 8.58 -8.19 -2.01
N THR A 30 9.08 -8.55 -0.83
CA THR A 30 8.35 -9.40 0.11
C THR A 30 7.16 -8.63 0.69
N TYR A 31 6.21 -9.33 1.31
CA TYR A 31 5.12 -8.67 2.05
C TYR A 31 5.65 -7.73 3.12
N SER A 32 6.68 -8.12 3.88
CA SER A 32 7.31 -7.30 4.92
C SER A 32 8.01 -6.07 4.35
N ALA A 33 8.72 -6.21 3.24
CA ALA A 33 9.39 -5.10 2.56
C ALA A 33 8.38 -4.11 1.97
N TRP A 34 7.34 -4.62 1.29
CA TRP A 34 6.32 -3.77 0.70
C TRP A 34 5.48 -3.05 1.77
N TYR A 35 5.14 -3.73 2.87
CA TYR A 35 4.43 -3.13 4.00
C TYR A 35 5.17 -1.94 4.61
N LYS A 36 6.51 -2.00 4.71
CA LYS A 36 7.33 -0.86 5.16
C LYS A 36 7.19 0.34 4.22
N ILE A 37 7.20 0.11 2.90
CA ILE A 37 7.03 1.18 1.90
C ILE A 37 5.63 1.79 2.00
N ILE A 38 4.60 0.95 2.08
CA ILE A 38 3.20 1.40 2.26
C ILE A 38 3.08 2.24 3.53
N SER A 39 3.65 1.79 4.66
CA SER A 39 3.58 2.49 5.94
C SER A 39 4.29 3.85 5.91
N ALA A 40 5.42 3.93 5.21
CA ALA A 40 6.11 5.20 5.00
C ALA A 40 5.24 6.17 4.17
N LEU A 41 4.56 5.69 3.13
CA LEU A 41 3.66 6.51 2.33
C LEU A 41 2.43 7.00 3.12
N VAL A 42 1.86 6.14 3.98
CA VAL A 42 0.79 6.54 4.91
C VAL A 42 1.27 7.67 5.84
N THR A 43 2.50 7.60 6.35
CA THR A 43 3.07 8.67 7.18
C THR A 43 3.16 9.99 6.40
N SER A 44 3.57 9.94 5.12
CA SER A 44 3.62 11.14 4.27
C SER A 44 2.24 11.73 3.96
N PHE A 45 1.16 10.95 4.02
CA PHE A 45 -0.20 11.49 3.88
C PHE A 45 -0.54 12.44 5.05
N ASP A 46 -0.16 12.08 6.28
CA ASP A 46 -0.32 12.95 7.44
C ASP A 46 0.48 14.26 7.27
N GLU A 47 1.70 14.17 6.74
CA GLU A 47 2.59 15.34 6.52
C GLU A 47 2.01 16.35 5.52
N ILE A 48 1.26 15.88 4.52
CA ILE A 48 0.60 16.73 3.51
C ILE A 48 -0.85 17.08 3.87
N GLY A 49 -1.33 16.62 5.03
CA GLY A 49 -2.64 16.96 5.57
C GLY A 49 -3.83 16.19 4.98
N LEU A 50 -3.59 15.01 4.39
CA LEU A 50 -4.68 14.12 3.98
C LEU A 50 -5.28 13.42 5.20
N ALA A 51 -6.60 13.29 5.21
CA ALA A 51 -7.37 12.65 6.28
C ALA A 51 -8.29 11.55 5.74
N PRO A 52 -8.75 10.63 6.61
CA PRO A 52 -9.75 9.64 6.22
C PRO A 52 -11.00 10.30 5.61
N GLY A 53 -11.43 9.81 4.45
CA GLY A 53 -12.55 10.37 3.67
C GLY A 53 -12.16 11.40 2.61
N ASP A 54 -10.91 11.89 2.59
CA ASP A 54 -10.41 12.69 1.49
C ASP A 54 -10.32 11.88 0.19
N HIS A 55 -10.39 12.57 -0.95
CA HIS A 55 -10.36 11.95 -2.27
C HIS A 55 -9.04 12.23 -2.96
N LEU A 56 -8.35 11.17 -3.38
CA LEU A 56 -7.07 11.21 -4.08
C LEU A 56 -7.22 10.62 -5.48
N VAL A 57 -7.03 11.44 -6.52
CA VAL A 57 -6.97 10.93 -7.90
C VAL A 57 -5.53 10.60 -8.24
N THR A 58 -5.28 9.40 -8.77
CA THR A 58 -3.96 8.98 -9.26
C THR A 58 -3.97 8.78 -10.76
N VAL A 59 -2.89 9.21 -11.44
CA VAL A 59 -2.69 9.02 -12.88
C VAL A 59 -1.37 8.30 -13.07
N LEU A 60 -1.40 6.99 -12.87
CA LEU A 60 -0.23 6.10 -12.95
C LEU A 60 -0.52 4.93 -13.90
N GLN A 61 0.54 4.38 -14.50
CA GLN A 61 0.43 3.12 -15.23
C GLN A 61 0.24 1.95 -14.24
N ASN A 62 -0.17 0.78 -14.73
CA ASN A 62 -0.23 -0.43 -13.91
C ASN A 62 1.19 -0.91 -13.54
N ARG A 63 1.70 -0.42 -12.41
CA ARG A 63 3.03 -0.73 -11.85
C ARG A 63 2.95 -0.80 -10.32
N TRP A 64 4.01 -1.28 -9.69
CA TRP A 64 4.03 -1.53 -8.25
C TRP A 64 3.78 -0.25 -7.42
N GLU A 65 4.14 0.93 -7.91
CA GLU A 65 3.84 2.21 -7.28
C GLU A 65 2.34 2.51 -7.25
N ALA A 66 1.62 2.17 -8.33
CA ALA A 66 0.15 2.33 -8.38
C ALA A 66 -0.54 1.40 -7.37
N ALA A 67 -0.05 0.16 -7.23
CA ALA A 67 -0.53 -0.74 -6.18
C ALA A 67 -0.19 -0.20 -4.78
N THR A 68 1.02 0.37 -4.60
CA THR A 68 1.49 0.89 -3.30
C THR A 68 0.63 2.05 -2.81
N ILE A 69 0.32 3.03 -3.67
CA ILE A 69 -0.51 4.17 -3.30
C ILE A 69 -1.96 3.74 -3.03
N HIS A 70 -2.50 2.78 -3.80
CA HIS A 70 -3.81 2.21 -3.54
C HIS A 70 -3.88 1.56 -2.15
N TRP A 71 -2.90 0.74 -1.78
CA TRP A 71 -2.83 0.13 -0.45
C TRP A 71 -2.65 1.15 0.67
N ALA A 72 -1.81 2.17 0.48
CA ALA A 72 -1.67 3.25 1.46
C ALA A 72 -3.01 3.96 1.69
N CYS A 73 -3.80 4.21 0.63
CA CYS A 73 -5.13 4.79 0.76
C CYS A 73 -6.09 3.86 1.53
N GLN A 74 -6.06 2.55 1.27
CA GLN A 74 -6.86 1.58 2.03
C GLN A 74 -6.51 1.58 3.53
N PHE A 75 -5.22 1.73 3.88
CA PHE A 75 -4.79 1.83 5.28
C PHE A 75 -5.17 3.16 5.95
N ALA A 76 -5.09 4.26 5.20
CA ALA A 76 -5.40 5.60 5.71
C ALA A 76 -6.89 5.95 5.67
N GLY A 77 -7.74 5.11 5.07
CA GLY A 77 -9.15 5.42 4.86
C GLY A 77 -9.37 6.54 3.83
N ILE A 78 -8.42 6.75 2.92
CA ILE A 78 -8.51 7.72 1.82
C ILE A 78 -9.24 7.06 0.66
N ILE A 79 -10.12 7.83 0.02
CA ILE A 79 -10.87 7.40 -1.16
C ILE A 79 -9.99 7.63 -2.38
N ILE A 80 -9.73 6.58 -3.15
CA ILE A 80 -8.86 6.59 -4.35
C ILE A 80 -9.60 6.04 -5.56
#